data_AF-A0A820F1G9-F1
#
_entry.id   AF-A0A820F1G9-F1
#
_cell.length_a   1.000
_cell.length_b   1.000
_cell.length_c   1.000
_cell.angle_alpha   90.00
_cell.angle_beta   90.00
_cell.angle_gamma   90.00
#
_symmetry.space_group_name_H-M   'P 1'
#
loop_
_entity.id
_entity.type
_entity.pdbx_description
1 polymer ?
#
loop_
_entity_poly.entity_id
_entity_poly.type
_entity_poly.pdbx_seq_one_letter_code
_entity_poly.pdbx_strand_id
1 'polypeptide(L)'
;YLLKPDFMRRPDRTFDPYAESPVDGVIAAFCSVRVISGQFLSDKKIGTYVEVDMYGLPADTIRKEYRTRIIPANGLNPRYDEGVFEFRKIVLPDLAILRIAVYEETGKLIGQRVLPLDGLQAGYRHISLRTEGNFPLSLPTIFCEINLKSYVPDGFTEFVDQLNKPLLTKKSDESSNSLISNSLDPKLTLSASAVRRNRMLTDTSSAPTSTSDTKLITTSGASCSSINTITTSDGSNSASSSSVKSKTPSEIIIPITLEYLREQKSFLKLQHKQDKESIIMKKKHAKEQNLLGEQQSKILNKAKNDSE
;
A
#
# COMPACT_ATOMS: atom_id res chain seq x y z
N TYR A 1 -19.64 22.68 6.81
CA TYR A 1 -19.16 22.24 8.14
C TYR A 1 -18.13 21.15 7.95
N LEU A 2 -17.01 21.21 8.67
CA LEU A 2 -16.00 20.13 8.74
C LEU A 2 -16.05 19.54 10.14
N LEU A 3 -16.17 18.21 10.23
CA LEU A 3 -16.22 17.53 11.51
C LEU A 3 -14.82 17.47 12.11
N LYS A 4 -14.67 17.85 13.38
CA LYS A 4 -13.39 17.72 14.09
C LYS A 4 -12.98 16.24 14.22
N PRO A 5 -11.67 15.93 14.24
CA PRO A 5 -11.18 14.59 14.55
C PRO A 5 -11.74 14.03 15.86
N ASP A 6 -11.80 12.71 15.97
CA ASP A 6 -12.50 12.04 17.07
C ASP A 6 -11.95 12.37 18.46
N PHE A 7 -10.63 12.37 18.60
CA PHE A 7 -9.95 12.68 19.85
C PHE A 7 -10.15 14.15 20.32
N MET A 8 -10.57 15.08 19.44
CA MET A 8 -10.91 16.47 19.82
C MET A 8 -12.39 16.67 20.19
N ARG A 9 -13.20 15.61 20.09
CA ARG A 9 -14.63 15.62 20.40
C ARG A 9 -14.95 14.82 21.66
N ARG A 10 -14.08 13.89 22.03
CA ARG A 10 -14.26 12.97 23.15
C ARG A 10 -13.95 13.64 24.50
N PRO A 11 -14.88 13.59 25.49
CA PRO A 11 -14.65 14.21 26.80
C PRO A 11 -13.68 13.40 27.68
N ASP A 12 -13.48 12.12 27.37
CA ASP A 12 -12.59 11.22 28.10
C ASP A 12 -11.14 11.26 27.62
N ARG A 13 -10.83 12.09 26.61
CA ARG A 13 -9.48 12.27 26.06
C ARG A 13 -9.03 13.71 26.22
N THR A 14 -7.78 13.89 26.65
CA THR A 14 -7.08 15.17 26.65
C THR A 14 -6.20 15.26 25.41
N PHE A 15 -6.12 16.45 24.81
CA PHE A 15 -5.31 16.72 23.63
C PHE A 15 -4.47 17.97 23.88
N ASP A 16 -3.14 17.82 23.80
CA ASP A 16 -2.21 18.93 23.84
C ASP A 16 -1.79 19.29 22.39
N PRO A 17 -2.15 20.47 21.87
CA PRO A 17 -1.80 20.89 20.52
C PRO A 17 -0.29 21.11 20.29
N TYR A 18 0.52 21.20 21.36
CA TYR A 18 1.96 21.41 21.28
C TYR A 18 2.78 20.13 21.48
N ALA A 19 2.12 18.99 21.69
CA ALA A 19 2.82 17.72 21.84
C ALA A 19 3.57 17.34 20.55
N GLU A 20 4.85 17.01 20.68
CA GLU A 20 5.69 16.53 19.58
C GLU A 20 5.59 15.00 19.37
N SER A 21 5.05 14.28 20.35
CA SER A 21 4.78 12.85 20.27
C SER A 21 3.47 12.58 19.53
N PRO A 22 3.36 11.49 18.74
CA PRO A 22 2.09 11.04 18.17
C PRO A 22 0.99 10.97 19.23
N VAL A 23 -0.19 11.48 18.90
CA VAL A 23 -1.37 11.40 19.79
C VAL A 23 -1.79 9.95 19.92
N ASP A 24 -2.13 9.50 21.14
CA ASP A 24 -2.54 8.13 21.38
C ASP A 24 -3.76 7.73 20.52
N GLY A 25 -3.62 6.64 19.77
CA GLY A 25 -4.61 6.16 18.81
C GLY A 25 -4.61 6.87 17.45
N VAL A 26 -3.70 7.81 17.19
CA VAL A 26 -3.49 8.43 15.88
C VAL A 26 -2.18 7.93 15.28
N ILE A 27 -2.24 7.47 14.03
CA ILE A 27 -1.08 7.01 13.29
C ILE A 27 -0.44 8.24 12.62
N ALA A 28 0.76 8.60 13.05
CA ALA A 28 1.55 9.63 12.40
C ALA A 28 1.86 9.24 10.94
N ALA A 29 2.02 10.23 10.06
CA ALA A 29 2.28 10.01 8.64
C ALA A 29 3.65 10.53 8.20
N PHE A 30 4.10 10.00 7.08
CA PHE A 30 5.19 10.48 6.25
C PHE A 30 4.60 10.94 4.93
N CYS A 31 4.93 12.15 4.49
CA CYS A 31 4.54 12.67 3.18
C CYS A 31 5.78 13.15 2.43
N SER A 32 5.89 12.83 1.15
CA SER A 32 6.93 13.41 0.29
C SER A 32 6.35 13.91 -1.01
N VAL A 33 6.81 15.07 -1.47
CA VAL A 33 6.34 15.71 -2.69
C VAL A 33 7.51 15.99 -3.62
N ARG A 34 7.43 15.49 -4.85
CA ARG A 34 8.40 15.80 -5.90
C ARG A 34 7.72 16.64 -6.99
N VAL A 35 8.11 17.89 -7.11
CA VAL A 35 7.57 18.81 -8.12
C VAL A 35 8.34 18.60 -9.44
N ILE A 36 7.65 18.14 -10.48
CA ILE A 36 8.29 17.73 -11.73
C ILE A 36 8.22 18.87 -12.75
N SER A 37 7.02 19.36 -13.05
CA SER A 37 6.81 20.40 -14.06
C SER A 37 5.53 21.19 -13.81
N GLY A 38 5.37 22.31 -14.53
CA GLY A 38 4.12 23.05 -14.64
C GLY A 38 3.64 23.13 -16.10
N GLN A 39 2.37 23.47 -16.28
CA GLN A 39 1.75 23.72 -17.59
C GLN A 39 0.87 24.96 -17.53
N PHE A 40 0.98 25.81 -18.55
CA PHE A 40 0.18 27.02 -18.78
C PHE A 40 0.10 27.94 -17.54
N LEU A 41 1.23 28.17 -16.88
CA LEU A 41 1.28 28.98 -15.65
C LEU A 41 1.13 30.47 -15.94
N SER A 42 1.66 30.93 -17.08
CA SER A 42 1.52 32.31 -17.53
C SER A 42 1.63 32.41 -19.05
N ASP A 43 0.89 33.35 -19.64
CA ASP A 43 0.97 33.67 -21.07
C ASP A 43 2.27 34.45 -21.40
N LYS A 44 2.93 34.99 -20.39
CA LYS A 44 4.18 35.76 -20.53
C LYS A 44 5.40 34.86 -20.33
N LYS A 45 6.51 35.23 -20.95
CA LYS A 45 7.83 34.61 -20.72
C LYS A 45 8.42 35.11 -19.40
N ILE A 46 7.89 34.62 -18.29
CA ILE A 46 8.33 34.96 -16.94
C ILE A 46 9.00 33.77 -16.25
N GLY A 47 9.85 34.06 -15.26
CA GLY A 47 10.37 33.06 -14.36
C GLY A 47 9.30 32.58 -13.38
N THR A 48 9.28 31.28 -13.07
CA THR A 48 8.35 30.72 -12.08
C THR A 48 9.06 29.78 -11.10
N TYR A 49 8.51 29.65 -9.89
CA TYR A 49 8.95 28.66 -8.90
C TYR A 49 7.75 28.15 -8.09
N VAL A 50 7.92 26.99 -7.45
CA VAL A 50 6.88 26.34 -6.66
C VAL A 50 7.32 26.26 -5.20
N GLU A 51 6.42 26.60 -4.29
CA GLU A 51 6.54 26.38 -2.85
C GLU A 51 5.60 25.27 -2.42
N VAL A 52 6.07 24.41 -1.52
CA VAL A 52 5.30 23.30 -0.94
C VAL A 52 5.33 23.44 0.58
N ASP A 53 4.23 23.90 1.15
CA ASP A 53 4.09 24.09 2.59
C ASP A 53 3.20 23.00 3.20
N MET A 54 3.40 22.72 4.49
CA MET A 54 2.48 21.94 5.33
C MET A 54 1.93 22.83 6.44
N TYR A 55 0.62 22.75 6.66
CA TYR A 55 -0.08 23.43 7.76
C TYR A 55 -0.80 22.38 8.61
N GLY A 56 -0.79 22.54 9.92
CA GLY A 56 -1.47 21.61 10.83
C GLY A 56 -1.21 22.00 12.27
N LEU A 57 -0.77 21.05 13.09
CA LEU A 57 -0.21 21.38 14.40
C LEU A 57 1.06 22.22 14.28
N PRO A 58 1.47 22.95 15.32
CA PRO A 58 2.75 23.65 15.35
C PRO A 58 3.93 22.75 15.00
N ALA A 59 3.95 21.50 15.49
CA ALA A 59 4.98 20.52 15.19
C ALA A 59 4.94 20.00 13.73
N ASP A 60 3.79 20.06 13.06
CA ASP A 60 3.60 19.59 11.69
C ASP A 60 3.75 20.72 10.65
N THR A 61 3.79 21.97 11.10
CA THR A 61 3.76 23.13 10.22
C THR A 61 5.16 23.47 9.71
N ILE A 62 5.37 23.31 8.40
CA ILE A 62 6.62 23.64 7.72
C ILE A 62 6.29 24.61 6.59
N ARG A 63 6.90 25.80 6.62
CA ARG A 63 6.59 26.89 5.68
C ARG A 63 7.86 27.50 5.11
N LYS A 64 7.83 27.86 3.83
CA LYS A 64 8.94 28.55 3.11
C LYS A 64 10.29 27.80 3.08
N GLU A 65 10.34 26.57 3.59
CA GLU A 65 11.53 25.74 3.57
C GLU A 65 11.66 25.01 2.23
N TYR A 66 10.56 24.45 1.74
CA TYR A 66 10.53 23.70 0.48
C TYR A 66 10.11 24.57 -0.68
N ARG A 67 11.12 25.02 -1.44
CA ARG A 67 10.97 25.85 -2.63
C ARG A 67 11.83 25.30 -3.76
N THR A 68 11.26 25.20 -4.96
CA THR A 68 12.04 24.83 -6.16
C THR A 68 12.91 25.99 -6.64
N ARG A 69 13.93 25.68 -7.43
CA ARG A 69 14.64 26.70 -8.20
C ARG A 69 13.69 27.44 -9.15
N ILE A 70 14.04 28.68 -9.46
CA ILE A 70 13.33 29.51 -10.44
C ILE A 70 13.70 29.02 -11.84
N ILE A 71 12.70 28.74 -12.67
CA ILE A 71 12.89 28.45 -14.09
C ILE A 71 12.60 29.74 -14.87
N PRO A 72 13.63 30.45 -15.38
CA PRO A 72 13.47 31.75 -16.02
C PRO A 72 12.83 31.64 -17.40
N ALA A 73 12.11 32.70 -17.79
CA ALA A 73 11.55 32.89 -19.14
C ALA A 73 10.70 31.73 -19.71
N ASN A 74 10.15 30.87 -18.86
CA ASN A 74 9.29 29.75 -19.26
C ASN A 74 8.04 29.65 -18.36
N GLY A 75 6.98 30.37 -18.77
CA GLY A 75 5.66 30.29 -18.14
C GLY A 75 4.74 29.21 -18.74
N LEU A 76 5.10 28.62 -19.87
CA LEU A 76 4.23 27.71 -20.61
C LEU A 76 4.37 26.25 -20.15
N ASN A 77 5.61 25.77 -20.00
CA ASN A 77 5.90 24.39 -19.63
C ASN A 77 7.23 24.25 -18.85
N PRO A 78 7.42 24.96 -17.73
CA PRO A 78 8.65 24.84 -16.94
C PRO A 78 8.80 23.45 -16.35
N ARG A 79 10.03 22.93 -16.35
CA ARG A 79 10.43 21.70 -15.68
C ARG A 79 11.34 22.07 -14.51
N TYR A 80 10.89 21.79 -13.29
CA TYR A 80 11.61 22.16 -12.08
C TYR A 80 12.71 21.15 -11.74
N ASP A 81 12.45 19.86 -12.01
CA ASP A 81 13.37 18.73 -11.76
C ASP A 81 14.14 18.87 -10.43
N GLU A 82 13.40 19.24 -9.38
CA GLU A 82 13.94 19.46 -8.04
C GLU A 82 13.91 18.15 -7.24
N GLY A 83 14.71 18.11 -6.16
CA GLY A 83 14.70 17.01 -5.20
C GLY A 83 13.32 16.77 -4.55
N VAL A 84 13.21 15.67 -3.83
CA VAL A 84 12.01 15.31 -3.10
C VAL A 84 11.93 16.16 -1.82
N PHE A 85 10.80 16.83 -1.60
CA PHE A 85 10.50 17.51 -0.35
C PHE A 85 9.90 16.52 0.65
N GLU A 86 10.54 16.34 1.80
CA GLU A 86 10.19 15.30 2.78
C GLU A 86 9.58 15.89 4.05
N PHE A 87 8.31 15.57 4.31
CA PHE A 87 7.66 15.79 5.60
C PHE A 87 7.77 14.49 6.40
N ARG A 88 8.89 14.34 7.10
CA ARG A 88 9.31 13.05 7.69
C ARG A 88 8.35 12.54 8.76
N LYS A 89 7.88 13.44 9.62
CA LYS A 89 7.01 13.11 10.75
C LYS A 89 5.87 14.13 10.80
N ILE A 90 4.67 13.64 10.53
CA ILE A 90 3.42 14.39 10.65
C ILE A 90 2.65 13.75 11.80
N VAL A 91 2.67 14.40 12.95
CA VAL A 91 2.06 13.98 14.21
C VAL A 91 0.56 13.73 14.02
N LEU A 92 -0.13 14.63 13.31
CA LEU A 92 -1.57 14.56 13.16
C LEU A 92 -2.04 14.81 11.71
N PRO A 93 -2.07 13.74 10.88
CA PRO A 93 -2.43 13.84 9.47
C PRO A 93 -3.84 14.38 9.22
N ASP A 94 -4.81 14.05 10.07
CA ASP A 94 -6.21 14.45 9.92
C ASP A 94 -6.43 15.98 9.98
N LEU A 95 -5.54 16.71 10.66
CA LEU A 95 -5.56 18.18 10.70
C LEU A 95 -4.57 18.81 9.71
N ALA A 96 -3.68 18.00 9.14
CA ALA A 96 -2.62 18.48 8.29
C ALA A 96 -3.11 18.69 6.86
N ILE A 97 -2.59 19.76 6.25
CA ILE A 97 -2.97 20.24 4.94
C ILE A 97 -1.69 20.59 4.19
N LEU A 98 -1.55 19.99 3.01
CA LEU A 98 -0.49 20.28 2.06
C LEU A 98 -0.91 21.43 1.16
N ARG A 99 -0.08 22.46 1.04
CA ARG A 99 -0.29 23.60 0.14
C ARG A 99 0.80 23.64 -0.91
N ILE A 100 0.42 23.56 -2.17
CA ILE A 100 1.31 23.75 -3.32
C ILE A 100 0.98 25.10 -3.94
N ALA A 101 1.92 26.02 -3.96
CA ALA A 101 1.72 27.37 -4.48
C ALA A 101 2.79 27.71 -5.52
N VAL A 102 2.36 28.36 -6.59
CA VAL A 102 3.23 28.73 -7.71
C VAL A 102 3.34 30.25 -7.76
N TYR A 103 4.57 30.72 -7.83
CA TYR A 103 4.91 32.13 -7.82
C TYR A 103 5.69 32.51 -9.08
N GLU A 104 5.53 33.76 -9.49
CA GLU A 104 6.42 34.42 -10.43
C GLU A 104 7.77 34.73 -9.75
N GLU A 105 8.83 34.94 -10.53
CA GLU A 105 10.14 35.40 -10.04
C GLU A 105 10.06 36.72 -9.25
N THR A 106 9.05 37.56 -9.53
CA THR A 106 8.75 38.80 -8.79
C THR A 106 8.16 38.57 -7.40
N GLY A 107 7.81 37.32 -7.05
CA GLY A 107 7.11 36.96 -5.82
C GLY A 107 5.59 37.05 -5.91
N LYS A 108 5.03 37.38 -7.08
CA LYS A 108 3.57 37.41 -7.29
C LYS A 108 2.99 35.99 -7.35
N LEU A 109 1.91 35.75 -6.63
CA LEU A 109 1.20 34.46 -6.68
C LEU A 109 0.48 34.28 -8.02
N ILE A 110 0.78 33.18 -8.71
CA ILE A 110 0.05 32.75 -9.92
C ILE A 110 -1.19 31.97 -9.51
N GLY A 111 -0.99 30.99 -8.64
CA GLY A 111 -2.07 30.14 -8.14
C GLY A 111 -1.58 29.16 -7.09
N GLN A 112 -2.52 28.61 -6.33
CA GLN A 112 -2.26 27.67 -5.26
C GLN A 112 -3.27 26.53 -5.24
N ARG A 113 -2.89 25.42 -4.62
CA ARG A 113 -3.80 24.34 -4.26
C ARG A 113 -3.57 23.96 -2.81
N VAL A 114 -4.68 23.82 -2.09
CA VAL A 114 -4.73 23.35 -0.72
C VAL A 114 -5.33 21.94 -0.74
N LEU A 115 -4.62 20.97 -0.17
CA LEU A 115 -4.93 19.55 -0.21
C LEU A 115 -4.88 19.01 1.23
N PRO A 116 -6.04 18.67 1.83
CA PRO A 116 -6.05 17.92 3.08
C PRO A 116 -5.27 16.62 2.91
N LEU A 117 -4.49 16.20 3.91
CA LEU A 117 -3.86 14.88 3.87
C LEU A 117 -4.90 13.77 4.02
N ASP A 118 -5.99 14.03 4.72
CA ASP A 118 -7.16 13.15 4.76
C ASP A 118 -7.71 12.94 3.34
N GLY A 119 -7.67 11.68 2.88
CA GLY A 119 -8.10 11.29 1.55
C GLY A 119 -7.15 11.68 0.40
N LEU A 120 -5.94 12.20 0.68
CA LEU A 120 -4.98 12.53 -0.37
C LEU A 120 -4.48 11.25 -1.06
N GLN A 121 -4.52 11.25 -2.39
CA GLN A 121 -4.09 10.10 -3.18
C GLN A 121 -2.62 10.23 -3.60
N ALA A 122 -1.84 9.20 -3.31
CA ALA A 122 -0.45 9.10 -3.73
C ALA A 122 -0.28 8.82 -5.25
N GLY A 123 0.96 8.89 -5.72
CA GLY A 123 1.41 8.68 -7.09
C GLY A 123 1.60 9.99 -7.87
N TYR A 124 1.76 9.84 -9.19
CA TYR A 124 1.86 10.96 -10.13
C TYR A 124 0.49 11.61 -10.36
N ARG A 125 0.41 12.93 -10.16
CA ARG A 125 -0.84 13.69 -10.23
C ARG A 125 -0.66 15.02 -10.94
N HIS A 126 -1.66 15.38 -11.73
CA HIS A 126 -1.87 16.75 -12.16
C HIS A 126 -2.73 17.49 -11.13
N ILE A 127 -2.29 18.68 -10.75
CA ILE A 127 -2.92 19.51 -9.73
C ILE A 127 -3.28 20.83 -10.38
N SER A 128 -4.57 21.00 -10.68
CA SER A 128 -5.11 22.26 -11.20
C SER A 128 -5.09 23.32 -10.09
N LEU A 129 -4.44 24.44 -10.39
CA LEU A 129 -4.28 25.55 -9.46
C LEU A 129 -5.55 26.36 -9.33
N ARG A 130 -5.62 27.13 -8.25
CA ARG A 130 -6.72 28.02 -7.90
C ARG A 130 -6.18 29.39 -7.54
N THR A 131 -7.02 30.42 -7.59
CA THR A 131 -6.68 31.75 -7.10
C THR A 131 -6.51 31.76 -5.58
N GLU A 132 -6.08 32.90 -5.04
CA GLU A 132 -6.03 33.11 -3.59
C GLU A 132 -7.40 32.89 -2.92
N GLY A 133 -8.47 33.38 -3.55
CA GLY A 133 -9.87 33.14 -3.14
C GLY A 133 -10.40 31.74 -3.42
N ASN A 134 -9.54 30.78 -3.77
CA ASN A 134 -9.87 29.39 -4.06
C ASN A 134 -10.81 29.19 -5.27
N PHE A 135 -10.87 30.16 -6.19
CA PHE A 135 -11.58 30.01 -7.46
C PHE A 135 -10.72 29.20 -8.45
N PRO A 136 -11.31 28.28 -9.24
CA PRO A 136 -10.54 27.45 -10.17
C PRO A 136 -9.89 28.28 -11.27
N LEU A 137 -8.63 27.98 -11.59
CA LEU A 137 -7.94 28.47 -12.79
C LEU A 137 -8.04 27.40 -13.88
N SER A 138 -8.33 27.80 -15.13
CA SER A 138 -8.64 26.84 -16.20
C SER A 138 -7.44 26.08 -16.74
N LEU A 139 -6.29 26.75 -16.89
CA LEU A 139 -5.09 26.19 -17.54
C LEU A 139 -3.94 25.87 -16.56
N PRO A 140 -3.59 26.77 -15.60
CA PRO A 140 -2.44 26.57 -14.72
C PRO A 140 -2.51 25.26 -13.93
N THR A 141 -1.57 24.36 -14.21
CA THR A 141 -1.53 23.01 -13.63
C THR A 141 -0.10 22.67 -13.23
N ILE A 142 0.07 21.98 -12.10
CA ILE A 142 1.34 21.39 -11.67
C ILE A 142 1.30 19.88 -11.84
N PHE A 143 2.40 19.30 -12.31
CA PHE A 143 2.62 17.86 -12.30
C PHE A 143 3.64 17.50 -11.22
N CYS A 144 3.22 16.64 -10.30
CA CYS A 144 4.06 16.19 -9.20
C CYS A 144 3.80 14.73 -8.84
N GLU A 145 4.74 14.14 -8.11
CA GLU A 145 4.56 12.85 -7.45
C GLU A 145 4.37 13.09 -5.95
N ILE A 146 3.33 12.50 -5.38
CA ILE A 146 3.05 12.54 -3.94
C ILE A 146 3.19 11.13 -3.40
N ASN A 147 4.01 10.93 -2.37
CA ASN A 147 4.05 9.67 -1.63
C ASN A 147 3.55 9.88 -0.20
N LEU A 148 2.64 9.00 0.23
CA LEU A 148 2.08 8.98 1.57
C LEU A 148 2.31 7.61 2.18
N LYS A 149 2.88 7.57 3.38
CA LYS A 149 3.17 6.34 4.13
C LYS A 149 2.89 6.58 5.60
N SER A 150 2.69 5.52 6.37
CA SER A 150 2.69 5.62 7.84
C SER A 150 4.10 5.95 8.30
N TYR A 151 4.20 6.85 9.28
CA TYR A 151 5.48 7.15 9.92
C TYR A 151 5.98 5.91 10.68
N VAL A 152 7.24 5.57 10.44
CA VAL A 152 7.94 4.52 11.18
C VAL A 152 9.13 5.17 11.86
N PRO A 153 9.23 5.13 13.20
CA PRO A 153 10.40 5.63 13.90
C PRO A 153 11.68 4.92 13.44
N ASP A 154 12.79 5.65 13.44
CA ASP A 154 14.09 5.11 13.08
C ASP A 154 14.44 3.89 13.95
N GLY A 155 14.97 2.84 13.31
CA GLY A 155 15.32 1.57 13.98
C GLY A 155 14.17 0.55 14.08
N PHE A 156 12.92 0.93 13.80
CA PHE A 156 11.77 0.01 13.82
C PHE A 156 11.35 -0.49 12.43
N THR A 157 12.07 -0.11 11.37
CA THR A 157 11.73 -0.49 9.99
C THR A 157 11.68 -2.01 9.79
N GLU A 158 12.69 -2.75 10.28
CA GLU A 158 12.72 -4.21 10.17
C GLU A 158 11.54 -4.85 10.88
N PHE A 159 11.20 -4.36 12.08
CA PHE A 159 10.09 -4.87 12.86
C PHE A 159 8.75 -4.65 12.13
N VAL A 160 8.53 -3.46 11.58
CA VAL A 160 7.32 -3.16 10.79
C VAL A 160 7.26 -4.01 9.51
N ASP A 161 8.39 -4.25 8.85
CA ASP A 161 8.45 -5.11 7.67
C ASP A 161 8.12 -6.58 8.01
N GLN A 162 8.60 -7.09 9.15
CA GLN A 162 8.24 -8.41 9.65
C GLN A 162 6.74 -8.53 9.93
N LEU A 163 6.13 -7.49 10.53
CA LEU A 163 4.69 -7.43 10.77
C LEU A 163 3.87 -7.38 9.47
N ASN A 164 4.34 -6.62 8.47
CA ASN A 164 3.69 -6.54 7.17
C ASN A 164 3.80 -7.83 6.36
N LYS A 165 4.77 -8.70 6.66
CA LYS A 165 5.07 -9.93 5.92
C LYS A 165 5.25 -11.14 6.84
N PRO A 166 4.20 -11.56 7.58
CA PRO A 166 4.32 -12.56 8.65
C PRO A 166 4.65 -13.98 8.15
N LEU A 167 4.43 -14.28 6.87
CA LEU A 167 4.70 -15.59 6.28
C LEU A 167 6.13 -15.72 5.72
N LEU A 168 6.81 -14.60 5.45
CA LEU A 168 8.18 -14.59 4.96
C LEU A 168 9.18 -14.82 6.11
N THR A 169 8.89 -14.28 7.30
CA THR A 169 9.70 -14.45 8.52
C THR A 169 9.63 -15.87 9.08
N LYS A 170 8.44 -16.50 9.09
CA LYS A 170 8.32 -17.90 9.51
C LYS A 170 9.12 -18.85 8.62
N LYS A 171 9.21 -18.57 7.31
CA LYS A 171 10.03 -19.39 6.41
C LYS A 171 11.53 -19.22 6.68
N SER A 172 12.01 -18.03 7.03
CA SER A 172 13.42 -17.87 7.42
C SER A 172 13.73 -18.58 8.74
N ASP A 173 12.79 -18.54 9.69
CA ASP A 173 12.97 -19.16 11.02
C ASP A 173 12.76 -20.68 10.99
N GLU A 174 11.87 -21.22 10.15
CA GLU A 174 11.72 -22.66 9.93
C GLU A 174 12.86 -23.23 9.07
N SER A 175 13.40 -22.46 8.12
CA SER A 175 14.59 -22.88 7.37
C SER A 175 15.83 -22.90 8.25
N SER A 176 16.00 -21.93 9.15
CA SER A 176 17.09 -21.97 10.14
C SER A 176 16.85 -23.04 11.22
N ASN A 177 15.63 -23.23 11.72
CA ASN A 177 15.33 -24.29 12.69
C ASN A 177 15.40 -25.70 12.08
N SER A 178 15.06 -25.91 10.81
CA SER A 178 15.24 -27.22 10.14
C SER A 178 16.71 -27.54 9.89
N LEU A 179 17.56 -26.53 9.68
CA LEU A 179 19.01 -26.69 9.63
C LEU A 179 19.59 -27.02 11.02
N ILE A 180 19.06 -26.40 12.08
CA ILE A 180 19.49 -26.67 13.46
C ILE A 180 18.99 -28.06 13.94
N SER A 181 17.77 -28.48 13.57
CA SER A 181 17.24 -29.80 13.95
C SER A 181 17.98 -30.96 13.28
N ASN A 182 18.62 -30.72 12.13
CA ASN A 182 19.46 -31.70 11.45
C ASN A 182 20.90 -31.74 12.00
N SER A 183 21.27 -30.83 12.91
CA SER A 183 22.61 -30.74 13.51
C SER A 183 22.65 -31.12 15.01
N LEU A 184 21.53 -31.53 15.62
CA LEU A 184 21.54 -32.15 16.94
C LEU A 184 21.67 -33.67 16.80
N ASP A 185 22.88 -34.16 17.05
CA ASP A 185 23.16 -35.57 17.30
C ASP A 185 22.23 -36.12 18.41
N PRO A 186 21.47 -37.20 18.17
CA PRO A 186 20.65 -37.81 19.20
C PRO A 186 21.54 -38.76 20.02
N LYS A 187 22.41 -38.21 20.85
CA LYS A 187 23.11 -38.99 21.87
C LYS A 187 23.00 -38.29 23.21
N LEU A 188 21.80 -38.35 23.80
CA LEU A 188 21.52 -38.45 25.24
C LEU A 188 20.01 -38.29 25.49
N THR A 189 19.23 -39.34 25.22
CA THR A 189 17.96 -39.59 25.90
C THR A 189 17.70 -41.10 25.96
N LEU A 190 18.08 -41.69 27.10
CA LEU A 190 17.59 -42.99 27.53
C LEU A 190 16.10 -42.87 27.85
N SER A 191 15.23 -43.42 27.00
CA SER A 191 14.03 -44.19 27.38
C SER A 191 13.01 -44.23 26.22
N ALA A 192 12.85 -45.39 25.59
CA ALA A 192 11.56 -45.99 25.20
C ALA A 192 11.78 -47.11 24.17
N SER A 193 11.67 -48.34 24.66
CA SER A 193 11.00 -49.51 24.07
C SER A 193 10.90 -49.63 22.53
N ALA A 194 11.67 -50.60 22.03
CA ALA A 194 11.44 -51.49 20.89
C ALA A 194 10.12 -51.36 20.10
N VAL A 195 10.22 -51.17 18.77
CA VAL A 195 9.68 -52.09 17.75
C VAL A 195 10.54 -51.98 16.47
N ARG A 196 11.13 -53.12 16.08
CA ARG A 196 11.80 -53.34 14.79
C ARG A 196 10.75 -53.57 13.69
N ARG A 197 10.96 -52.99 12.49
CA ARG A 197 10.79 -53.72 11.21
C ARG A 197 11.62 -53.08 10.09
N ASN A 198 12.42 -53.95 9.45
CA ASN A 198 13.36 -53.69 8.36
C ASN A 198 12.68 -53.28 7.04
N ARG A 199 13.37 -52.47 6.21
CA ARG A 199 13.94 -52.90 4.92
C ARG A 199 14.87 -51.85 4.26
N MET A 200 16.11 -52.28 4.02
CA MET A 200 17.09 -52.05 2.91
C MET A 200 16.97 -50.79 2.03
N LEU A 201 17.97 -49.90 1.96
CA LEU A 201 19.35 -49.94 1.36
C LEU A 201 19.39 -49.56 -0.13
N THR A 202 20.12 -48.47 -0.44
CA THR A 202 21.22 -48.24 -1.43
C THR A 202 21.37 -46.72 -1.61
N ASP A 203 22.45 -46.08 -1.14
CA ASP A 203 23.74 -45.77 -1.83
C ASP A 203 23.52 -44.91 -3.11
N THR A 204 24.17 -43.77 -3.40
CA THR A 204 25.44 -43.18 -2.98
C THR A 204 25.58 -41.73 -3.53
N SER A 205 26.38 -40.92 -2.81
CA SER A 205 27.33 -39.87 -3.26
C SER A 205 26.88 -38.51 -3.87
N SER A 206 27.33 -37.48 -3.13
CA SER A 206 28.08 -36.25 -3.55
C SER A 206 27.36 -35.02 -4.13
N ALA A 207 27.44 -33.94 -3.36
CA ALA A 207 27.27 -32.51 -3.71
C ALA A 207 28.49 -31.99 -4.54
N PRO A 208 28.55 -30.73 -5.07
CA PRO A 208 28.40 -29.47 -4.31
C PRO A 208 27.72 -28.25 -5.00
N THR A 209 27.18 -27.40 -4.11
CA THR A 209 27.09 -25.92 -3.99
C THR A 209 27.35 -24.91 -5.14
N SER A 210 26.53 -23.83 -5.08
CA SER A 210 26.79 -22.41 -5.45
C SER A 210 26.55 -22.05 -6.94
N THR A 211 26.01 -20.90 -7.39
CA THR A 211 25.91 -19.50 -6.89
C THR A 211 24.83 -18.70 -7.68
N SER A 212 24.25 -17.69 -7.01
CA SER A 212 23.87 -16.32 -7.47
C SER A 212 22.94 -16.04 -8.68
N ASP A 213 21.95 -15.18 -8.36
CA ASP A 213 21.39 -14.04 -9.12
C ASP A 213 20.51 -14.28 -10.38
N THR A 214 19.27 -13.78 -10.40
CA THR A 214 18.89 -12.38 -10.74
C THR A 214 17.37 -12.24 -10.97
N LYS A 215 16.79 -11.12 -10.50
CA LYS A 215 15.57 -10.36 -10.91
C LYS A 215 14.51 -10.99 -11.83
N LEU A 216 13.23 -10.74 -11.51
CA LEU A 216 12.21 -10.09 -12.38
C LEU A 216 10.90 -9.87 -11.55
N ILE A 217 10.45 -8.63 -11.36
CA ILE A 217 9.40 -7.89 -12.13
C ILE A 217 7.95 -8.10 -11.62
N THR A 218 7.39 -6.99 -11.11
CA THR A 218 5.99 -6.48 -11.07
C THR A 218 4.81 -7.42 -10.78
N THR A 219 3.87 -6.97 -9.94
CA THR A 219 2.60 -6.31 -10.35
C THR A 219 1.61 -6.25 -9.16
N SER A 220 0.97 -5.08 -8.97
CA SER A 220 -0.39 -4.82 -8.42
C SER A 220 -0.80 -5.51 -7.09
N GLY A 221 -1.20 -4.81 -6.03
CA GLY A 221 -2.11 -3.67 -5.99
C GLY A 221 -3.57 -4.17 -5.97
N ALA A 222 -4.17 -4.26 -4.77
CA ALA A 222 -5.61 -4.05 -4.53
C ALA A 222 -5.93 -4.26 -3.03
N SER A 223 -6.11 -3.14 -2.33
CA SER A 223 -6.82 -3.06 -1.05
C SER A 223 -8.31 -3.27 -1.28
N CYS A 224 -9.02 -3.91 -0.35
CA CYS A 224 -10.48 -3.89 -0.32
C CYS A 224 -10.99 -3.28 0.99
N SER A 225 -11.62 -2.13 0.86
CA SER A 225 -12.55 -1.56 1.81
C SER A 225 -13.97 -1.68 1.27
N SER A 226 -14.93 -1.70 2.20
CA SER A 226 -16.35 -1.36 2.05
C SER A 226 -17.33 -2.50 1.78
N ILE A 227 -18.09 -2.80 2.84
CA ILE A 227 -19.35 -3.54 2.86
C ILE A 227 -20.43 -2.68 2.16
N ASN A 228 -21.01 -3.19 1.08
CA ASN A 228 -22.26 -2.67 0.51
C ASN A 228 -23.36 -3.71 0.77
N THR A 229 -24.38 -3.30 1.54
CA THR A 229 -25.61 -4.06 1.76
C THR A 229 -26.51 -3.91 0.53
N ILE A 230 -26.79 -5.02 -0.16
CA ILE A 230 -27.75 -5.07 -1.28
C ILE A 230 -29.09 -5.53 -0.72
N THR A 231 -30.10 -4.65 -0.75
CA THR A 231 -31.51 -5.01 -0.59
C THR A 231 -32.13 -5.25 -1.96
N THR A 232 -32.73 -6.42 -2.18
CA THR A 232 -33.55 -6.75 -3.35
C THR A 232 -34.94 -7.18 -2.90
N SER A 233 -35.99 -6.49 -3.36
CA SER A 233 -37.20 -7.12 -3.94
C SER A 233 -38.29 -6.09 -4.29
N ASP A 234 -38.78 -6.19 -5.53
CA ASP A 234 -39.88 -5.46 -6.16
C ASP A 234 -41.30 -5.99 -5.80
N GLY A 235 -42.28 -5.07 -5.86
CA GLY A 235 -43.70 -5.18 -6.33
C GLY A 235 -44.65 -6.25 -5.76
N SER A 236 -45.96 -6.05 -5.49
CA SER A 236 -46.90 -4.94 -5.68
C SER A 236 -48.28 -5.28 -5.04
N ASN A 237 -49.01 -4.23 -4.61
CA ASN A 237 -50.48 -4.03 -4.49
C ASN A 237 -51.38 -4.74 -3.44
N SER A 238 -51.81 -3.91 -2.46
CA SER A 238 -53.17 -3.34 -2.29
C SER A 238 -53.97 -3.63 -0.98
N ALA A 239 -54.33 -2.50 -0.35
CA ALA A 239 -55.48 -2.18 0.51
C ALA A 239 -55.76 -2.96 1.82
N SER A 240 -55.61 -2.29 2.97
CA SER A 240 -56.72 -1.70 3.77
C SER A 240 -56.35 -1.46 5.24
N SER A 241 -57.06 -0.51 5.82
CA SER A 241 -57.01 0.06 7.17
C SER A 241 -56.81 -0.90 8.35
N SER A 242 -56.00 -0.48 9.33
CA SER A 242 -56.48 -0.18 10.70
C SER A 242 -55.32 0.05 11.69
N SER A 243 -55.56 1.03 12.56
CA SER A 243 -54.75 1.43 13.70
C SER A 243 -54.75 0.40 14.83
N VAL A 244 -53.58 -0.12 15.22
CA VAL A 244 -53.37 -0.71 16.57
C VAL A 244 -51.95 -0.39 17.07
N LYS A 245 -51.89 0.06 18.32
CA LYS A 245 -50.70 0.38 19.11
C LYS A 245 -49.88 -0.86 19.50
N SER A 246 -48.58 -0.62 19.68
CA SER A 246 -47.63 -1.29 20.58
C SER A 246 -47.37 -2.79 20.43
N LYS A 247 -46.14 -3.14 20.03
CA LYS A 247 -45.22 -4.08 20.71
C LYS A 247 -43.89 -4.14 19.95
N THR A 248 -42.80 -4.00 20.68
CA THR A 248 -41.41 -4.21 20.23
C THR A 248 -41.19 -5.64 19.74
N PRO A 249 -40.53 -5.87 18.60
CA PRO A 249 -39.92 -7.14 18.29
C PRO A 249 -38.41 -7.05 18.51
N SER A 250 -37.92 -7.75 19.52
CA SER A 250 -36.53 -8.17 19.61
C SER A 250 -36.28 -9.19 18.50
N GLU A 251 -35.84 -8.73 17.33
CA GLU A 251 -35.28 -9.60 16.29
C GLU A 251 -33.96 -10.17 16.80
N ILE A 252 -33.96 -11.46 17.10
CA ILE A 252 -32.76 -12.26 17.29
C ILE A 252 -32.06 -12.33 15.93
N ILE A 253 -31.07 -11.47 15.71
CA ILE A 253 -30.14 -11.57 14.59
C ILE A 253 -29.35 -12.86 14.81
N ILE A 254 -29.62 -13.91 14.03
CA ILE A 254 -28.80 -15.12 14.03
C ILE A 254 -27.45 -14.71 13.41
N PRO A 255 -26.32 -14.79 14.15
CA PRO A 255 -25.03 -14.43 13.60
C PRO A 255 -24.67 -15.40 12.47
N ILE A 256 -24.35 -14.85 11.30
CA ILE A 256 -23.84 -15.63 10.17
C ILE A 256 -22.49 -16.22 10.60
N THR A 257 -22.45 -17.53 10.86
CA THR A 257 -21.24 -18.25 11.21
C THR A 257 -20.43 -18.60 9.96
N LEU A 258 -19.11 -18.77 10.11
CA LEU A 258 -18.22 -19.16 9.01
C LEU A 258 -18.62 -20.50 8.39
N GLU A 259 -19.09 -21.45 9.21
CA GLU A 259 -19.63 -22.73 8.74
C GLU A 259 -20.85 -22.56 7.83
N TYR A 260 -21.80 -21.68 8.18
CA TYR A 260 -22.98 -21.42 7.33
C TYR A 260 -22.59 -20.86 5.95
N LEU A 261 -21.59 -19.98 5.89
CA LEU A 261 -21.08 -19.42 4.64
C LEU A 261 -20.38 -20.47 3.76
N ARG A 262 -19.68 -21.44 4.38
CA ARG A 262 -19.00 -22.53 3.66
C ARG A 262 -19.96 -23.53 3.02
N GLU A 263 -21.14 -23.70 3.60
CA GLU A 263 -22.19 -24.57 3.06
C GLU A 263 -23.00 -23.92 1.92
N GLN A 264 -22.86 -22.61 1.72
CA GLN A 264 -23.57 -21.91 0.65
C GLN A 264 -23.15 -22.44 -0.73
N LYS A 265 -24.15 -22.77 -1.56
CA LYS A 265 -23.95 -23.28 -2.92
C LYS A 265 -23.13 -22.34 -3.81
N SER A 266 -23.21 -21.02 -3.56
CA SER A 266 -22.40 -20.01 -4.25
C SER A 266 -20.92 -20.11 -3.87
N PHE A 267 -20.61 -20.31 -2.60
CA PHE A 267 -19.25 -20.48 -2.09
C PHE A 267 -18.61 -21.76 -2.63
N LEU A 268 -19.31 -22.90 -2.54
CA LEU A 268 -18.82 -24.17 -3.08
C LEU A 268 -18.58 -24.14 -4.60
N LYS A 269 -19.45 -23.45 -5.36
CA LYS A 269 -19.24 -23.24 -6.80
C LYS A 269 -17.99 -22.42 -7.10
N LEU A 270 -17.74 -21.38 -6.31
CA LEU A 270 -16.57 -20.52 -6.45
C LEU A 270 -15.29 -21.30 -6.10
N GLN A 271 -15.32 -22.08 -5.02
CA GLN A 271 -14.22 -22.95 -4.62
C GLN A 271 -13.89 -23.97 -5.72
N HIS A 272 -14.90 -24.65 -6.26
CA HIS A 272 -14.69 -25.63 -7.33
C HIS A 272 -14.19 -24.98 -8.65
N LYS A 273 -14.56 -23.71 -8.90
CA LYS A 273 -14.01 -22.94 -10.02
C LYS A 273 -12.53 -22.61 -9.80
N GLN A 274 -12.16 -22.15 -8.60
CA GLN A 274 -10.76 -21.88 -8.25
C GLN A 274 -9.88 -23.13 -8.32
N ASP A 275 -10.38 -24.28 -7.87
CA ASP A 275 -9.65 -25.55 -7.96
C ASP A 275 -9.36 -25.94 -9.43
N LYS A 276 -10.36 -25.78 -10.31
CA LYS A 276 -10.19 -26.04 -11.75
C LYS A 276 -9.18 -25.09 -12.39
N GLU A 277 -9.26 -23.79 -12.09
CA GLU A 277 -8.32 -22.79 -12.60
C GLU A 277 -6.89 -23.07 -12.09
N SER A 278 -6.74 -23.47 -10.83
CA SER A 278 -5.45 -23.83 -10.22
C SER A 278 -4.81 -25.04 -10.91
N ILE A 279 -5.60 -26.08 -11.20
CA ILE A 279 -5.13 -27.26 -11.94
C ILE A 279 -4.67 -26.88 -13.36
N ILE A 280 -5.44 -26.04 -14.06
CA ILE A 280 -5.09 -25.57 -15.41
C ILE A 280 -3.78 -24.75 -15.38
N MET A 281 -3.64 -23.84 -14.42
CA MET A 281 -2.44 -23.03 -14.24
C MET A 281 -1.21 -23.89 -13.95
N LYS A 282 -1.32 -24.88 -13.06
CA LYS A 282 -0.23 -25.83 -12.78
C LYS A 282 0.17 -26.62 -14.02
N LYS A 283 -0.81 -27.07 -14.81
CA LYS A 283 -0.55 -27.80 -16.07
C LYS A 283 0.13 -26.90 -17.11
N LYS A 284 -0.26 -25.62 -17.19
CA LYS A 284 0.38 -24.63 -18.07
C LYS A 284 1.84 -24.39 -17.65
N HIS A 285 2.08 -24.17 -16.37
CA HIS A 285 3.43 -23.94 -15.83
C HIS A 285 4.35 -25.16 -16.04
N ALA A 286 3.85 -26.39 -15.85
CA ALA A 286 4.62 -27.60 -16.11
C ALA A 286 5.02 -27.74 -17.59
N LYS A 287 4.13 -27.39 -18.52
CA LYS A 287 4.44 -27.39 -19.96
C LYS A 287 5.52 -26.36 -20.31
N GLU A 288 5.44 -25.18 -19.72
CA GLU A 288 6.40 -24.10 -19.94
C GLU A 288 7.78 -24.46 -19.39
N GLN A 289 7.85 -25.08 -18.20
CA GLN A 289 9.11 -25.60 -17.65
C GLN A 289 9.74 -26.67 -18.53
N ASN A 290 8.96 -27.62 -19.06
CA ASN A 290 9.49 -28.63 -19.98
C ASN A 290 10.02 -28.00 -21.28
N LEU A 291 9.32 -27.00 -21.84
CA LEU A 291 9.76 -26.31 -23.04
C LEU A 291 11.08 -25.55 -22.82
N LEU A 292 11.21 -24.88 -21.68
CA LEU A 292 12.43 -24.17 -21.30
C LEU A 292 13.60 -25.15 -21.11
N GLY A 293 13.34 -26.29 -20.45
CA GLY A 293 14.32 -27.36 -20.27
C GLY A 293 14.79 -27.95 -21.61
N GLU A 294 13.88 -28.20 -22.54
CA GLU A 294 14.23 -28.64 -23.90
C GLU A 294 15.08 -27.59 -24.64
N GLN A 295 14.73 -26.30 -24.54
CA GLN A 295 15.54 -25.23 -25.15
C GLN A 295 16.94 -25.16 -24.56
N GLN A 296 17.08 -25.25 -23.23
CA GLN A 296 18.39 -25.28 -22.58
C GLN A 296 19.22 -26.48 -23.02
N SER A 297 18.60 -27.67 -23.13
CA SER A 297 19.30 -28.87 -23.61
C SER A 297 19.79 -28.73 -25.05
N LYS A 298 18.99 -28.12 -25.94
CA LYS A 298 19.38 -27.83 -27.34
C LYS A 298 20.54 -26.84 -27.42
N ILE A 299 20.53 -25.79 -26.59
CA ILE A 299 21.63 -24.81 -26.52
C ILE A 299 22.90 -25.50 -26.03
N LEU A 300 22.82 -26.33 -24.99
CA LEU A 300 23.97 -27.04 -24.43
C LEU A 300 24.58 -28.02 -25.45
N ASN A 301 23.75 -28.76 -26.18
CA ASN A 301 24.23 -29.70 -27.21
C ASN A 301 24.85 -28.96 -28.40
N LYS A 302 24.29 -27.81 -28.81
CA LYS A 302 24.90 -26.97 -29.84
C LYS A 302 26.27 -26.45 -29.40
N ALA A 303 26.38 -25.95 -28.17
CA ALA A 303 27.65 -25.46 -27.62
C ALA A 303 28.73 -26.56 -27.56
N LYS A 304 28.35 -27.80 -27.24
CA LYS A 304 29.26 -28.96 -27.26
C LYS A 304 29.72 -29.33 -28.67
N ASN A 305 28.82 -29.30 -29.66
CA ASN A 305 29.17 -29.63 -31.04
C ASN A 305 30.02 -28.53 -31.71
N ASP A 306 29.89 -27.27 -31.28
CA ASP A 306 30.70 -26.15 -31.79
C ASP A 306 32.11 -26.10 -31.14
N SER A 307 32.44 -27.01 -30.21
CA SER A 307 33.72 -27.07 -29.49
C SER A 307 34.57 -28.34 -29.78
N GLU A 308 34.13 -29.19 -30.71
CA GLU A 308 34.92 -30.24 -31.39
C GLU A 308 35.35 -29.78 -32.80
#